data_AF-A0A520G6X4-F1
#
_entry.id   AF-A0A520G6X4-F1
#
_cell.length_a   1.000
_cell.length_b   1.000
_cell.length_c   1.000
_cell.angle_alpha   90.00
_cell.angle_beta   90.00
_cell.angle_gamma   90.00
#
_symmetry.space_group_name_H-M   'P 1'
#
loop_
_entity.id
_entity.type
_entity.pdbx_description
1 polymer ?
#
loop_
_entity_poly.entity_id
_entity_poly.type
_entity_poly.pdbx_seq_one_letter_code
_entity_poly.pdbx_strand_id
1 'polypeptide(L)'
;TVTHVGKVPAQLIARHWIIHDASGHRQEVKGLGVVGQQPLMSPGESFRYTSGCRLRAASGTMHGSFLVIDELGERFEVPVPLFVLEAQDEAGEPPVPRVLH
;
A
#
# COMPACT_ATOMS: atom_id res chain seq x y z
N THR A 1 -4.97 1.87 6.71
CA THR A 1 -4.60 2.94 7.65
C THR A 1 -3.18 2.74 8.09
N VAL A 2 -2.39 3.80 8.15
CA VAL A 2 -1.06 3.79 8.77
C VAL A 2 -1.17 4.60 10.06
N THR A 3 -0.72 4.05 11.18
CA THR A 3 -0.75 4.72 12.48
C THR A 3 0.66 4.80 13.02
N HIS A 4 1.08 6.00 13.40
CA HIS A 4 2.40 6.19 13.99
C HIS A 4 2.34 5.92 15.49
N VAL A 5 3.10 4.90 15.93
CA VAL A 5 3.15 4.48 17.34
C VAL A 5 4.48 4.84 18.01
N GLY A 6 5.36 5.55 17.29
CA GLY A 6 6.63 6.03 17.82
C GLY A 6 6.48 7.26 18.72
N LYS A 7 7.57 7.66 19.37
CA LYS A 7 7.61 8.78 20.33
C LYS A 7 7.98 10.13 19.69
N VAL A 8 8.61 10.10 18.53
CA VAL A 8 9.03 11.29 17.76
C VAL A 8 8.31 11.28 16.41
N PRO A 9 7.95 12.44 15.83
CA PRO A 9 7.39 12.52 14.49
C PRO A 9 8.16 11.71 13.43
N ALA A 10 7.43 11.16 12.46
CA ALA A 10 8.03 10.41 11.36
C ALA A 10 7.28 10.63 10.05
N GLN A 11 8.03 10.67 8.95
CA GLN A 11 7.51 10.90 7.61
C GLN A 11 7.58 9.64 6.75
N LEU A 12 6.45 9.28 6.13
CA LEU A 12 6.41 8.22 5.11
C LEU A 12 6.96 8.78 3.80
N ILE A 13 8.09 8.24 3.36
CA ILE A 13 8.84 8.73 2.20
C ILE A 13 8.51 7.96 0.93
N ALA A 14 8.44 6.65 0.99
CA ALA A 14 8.24 5.80 -0.19
C ALA A 14 7.50 4.52 0.15
N ARG A 15 6.99 3.85 -0.89
CA ARG A 15 6.35 2.54 -0.81
C ARG A 15 7.02 1.58 -1.79
N HIS A 16 7.08 0.32 -1.38
CA HIS A 16 7.48 -0.79 -2.23
C HIS A 16 6.45 -1.91 -2.05
N TRP A 17 5.84 -2.34 -3.16
CA TRP A 17 4.88 -3.43 -3.18
C TRP A 17 5.32 -4.54 -4.11
N ILE A 18 5.07 -5.77 -3.67
CA ILE A 18 5.17 -6.99 -4.46
C ILE A 18 3.77 -7.58 -4.50
N ILE A 19 3.26 -7.77 -5.71
CA ILE A 19 1.91 -8.26 -5.98
C ILE A 19 2.03 -9.54 -6.79
N HIS A 20 1.37 -10.60 -6.34
CA HIS A 20 1.26 -11.87 -7.05
C HIS A 20 -0.20 -12.15 -7.34
N ASP A 21 -0.56 -12.42 -8.59
CA ASP A 21 -1.90 -12.93 -8.90
C ASP A 21 -1.92 -14.47 -8.97
N ALA A 22 -3.11 -15.05 -8.90
CA ALA A 22 -3.30 -16.50 -8.94
C ALA A 22 -2.92 -17.16 -10.28
N SER A 23 -2.71 -16.36 -11.33
CA SER A 23 -2.19 -16.85 -12.62
C SER A 23 -0.66 -17.01 -12.61
N GLY A 24 -0.01 -16.68 -11.49
CA GLY A 24 1.44 -16.75 -11.32
C GLY A 24 2.17 -15.48 -11.79
N HIS A 25 1.45 -14.43 -12.17
CA HIS A 25 2.07 -13.16 -12.56
C HIS A 25 2.53 -12.39 -11.32
N ARG A 26 3.76 -11.87 -11.38
CA ARG A 26 4.33 -10.99 -10.35
C ARG A 26 4.47 -9.57 -10.90
N GLN A 27 4.03 -8.59 -10.11
CA GLN A 27 4.25 -7.18 -10.35
C GLN A 27 4.98 -6.56 -9.15
N GLU A 28 5.93 -5.67 -9.45
CA GLU A 28 6.66 -4.89 -8.45
C GLU A 28 6.36 -3.41 -8.67
N VAL A 29 5.98 -2.70 -7.61
CA VAL A 29 5.64 -1.27 -7.66
C VAL A 29 6.48 -0.54 -6.63
N LYS A 30 7.29 0.42 -7.09
CA LYS A 30 8.06 1.33 -6.24
C LYS A 30 7.65 2.76 -6.55
N GLY A 31 7.57 3.59 -5.53
CA GLY A 31 7.25 5.00 -5.74
C GLY A 31 7.35 5.83 -4.47
N LEU A 32 7.50 7.14 -4.68
CA LEU A 32 7.47 8.11 -3.59
C LEU A 32 6.07 8.26 -3.02
N GLY A 33 6.03 8.39 -1.70
CA GLY A 33 4.82 8.58 -0.92
C GLY A 33 3.78 7.48 -1.06
N VAL A 34 2.55 7.82 -0.68
CA VAL A 34 1.32 7.08 -0.89
C VAL A 34 0.30 8.04 -1.50
N VAL A 35 -0.38 7.65 -2.58
CA VAL A 35 -1.35 8.50 -3.29
C VAL A 35 -0.86 9.94 -3.60
N GLY A 36 0.45 10.08 -3.90
CA GLY A 36 1.08 11.37 -4.18
C GLY A 36 1.47 12.20 -2.94
N GLN A 37 1.29 11.67 -1.74
CA GLN A 37 1.58 12.35 -0.47
C GLN A 37 2.69 11.67 0.31
N GLN A 38 3.51 12.45 1.01
CA GLN A 38 4.51 11.96 1.96
C GLN A 38 4.14 12.46 3.36
N PRO A 39 3.16 11.83 4.04
CA PRO A 39 2.61 12.33 5.28
C PRO A 39 3.67 12.33 6.39
N LEU A 40 3.82 13.48 7.05
CA LEU A 40 4.51 13.62 8.33
C LEU A 40 3.49 13.36 9.43
N MET A 41 3.72 12.35 10.26
CA MET A 41 2.80 11.91 11.30
C MET A 41 3.40 12.17 12.68
N SER A 42 2.64 12.87 13.52
CA SER A 42 2.95 13.03 14.95
C SER A 42 2.74 11.71 15.71
N PRO A 43 3.32 11.54 16.91
CA PRO A 43 3.03 10.39 17.77
C PRO A 43 1.53 10.16 17.98
N GLY A 44 1.04 8.96 17.67
CA GLY A 44 -0.37 8.58 17.76
C GLY A 44 -1.23 8.98 16.55
N GLU A 45 -0.71 9.76 15.62
CA GLU A 45 -1.46 10.20 14.44
C GLU A 45 -1.68 9.05 13.46
N SER A 46 -2.81 9.09 12.76
CA SER A 46 -3.17 8.11 11.74
C SER A 46 -3.43 8.77 10.40
N PHE A 47 -2.78 8.25 9.36
CA PHE A 47 -3.03 8.61 7.98
C PHE A 47 -3.82 7.49 7.29
N ARG A 48 -5.00 7.84 6.77
CA ARG A 48 -5.87 6.90 6.03
C ARG A 48 -5.88 7.28 4.56
N TYR A 49 -5.62 6.30 3.71
CA TYR A 49 -5.73 6.43 2.26
C TYR A 49 -6.29 5.13 1.69
N THR A 50 -6.82 5.24 0.47
CA THR A 50 -7.28 4.12 -0.35
C THR A 50 -6.53 4.17 -1.68
N SER A 51 -6.14 3.02 -2.20
CA SER A 51 -5.52 2.88 -3.52
C SER A 51 -5.94 1.57 -4.15
N GLY A 52 -5.89 1.47 -5.48
CA GLY A 52 -6.18 0.25 -6.21
C GLY A 52 -4.95 -0.37 -6.87
N CYS A 53 -5.02 -1.68 -7.14
CA CYS A 53 -4.16 -2.37 -8.09
C CYS A 53 -5.05 -3.21 -9.02
N ARG A 54 -4.56 -3.52 -10.22
CA ARG A 54 -5.27 -4.38 -11.18
C ARG A 54 -4.58 -5.74 -11.21
N LEU A 55 -5.37 -6.80 -11.04
CA LEU A 55 -4.90 -8.18 -11.19
C LEU A 55 -5.35 -8.73 -12.54
N ARG A 56 -4.63 -9.72 -13.06
CA ARG A 56 -5.05 -10.48 -14.26
C ARG A 56 -5.94 -11.66 -13.92
N ALA A 57 -6.03 -12.02 -12.63
CA ALA A 57 -6.84 -13.10 -12.09
C ALA A 57 -7.83 -12.58 -11.04
N ALA A 58 -8.83 -13.39 -10.69
CA ALA A 58 -9.85 -13.07 -9.68
C ALA A 58 -9.29 -12.97 -8.25
N SER A 59 -8.09 -13.51 -8.00
CA SER A 59 -7.44 -13.44 -6.70
C SER A 59 -5.93 -13.25 -6.82
N GLY A 60 -5.32 -12.84 -5.70
CA GLY A 60 -3.90 -12.62 -5.58
C GLY A 60 -3.47 -12.35 -4.14
N THR A 61 -2.21 -11.94 -3.98
CA THR A 61 -1.63 -11.54 -2.71
C THR A 61 -0.79 -10.28 -2.90
N MET A 62 -0.70 -9.48 -1.86
CA MET A 62 0.14 -8.29 -1.83
C MET A 62 0.89 -8.21 -0.51
N HIS A 63 2.16 -7.83 -0.58
CA HIS A 63 3.00 -7.50 0.57
C HIS A 63 4.00 -6.42 0.17
N GLY A 64 4.67 -5.82 1.14
CA GLY A 64 5.58 -4.73 0.82
C GLY A 64 6.27 -4.11 2.02
N SER A 65 6.78 -2.90 1.81
CA SER A 65 7.30 -2.07 2.89
C SER A 65 7.04 -0.59 2.61
N PHE A 66 6.94 0.18 3.68
CA PHE A 66 7.11 1.62 3.64
C PHE A 66 8.52 1.99 4.03
N LEU A 67 9.05 2.99 3.34
CA LEU A 67 10.23 3.69 3.78
C LEU A 67 9.82 4.89 4.61
N VAL A 68 10.37 4.99 5.81
CA VAL A 68 10.08 6.06 6.76
C VAL A 68 11.38 6.73 7.18
N ILE A 69 11.32 8.04 7.42
CA ILE A 69 12.40 8.81 8.05
C ILE A 69 11.81 9.48 9.29
N ASP A 70 12.45 9.36 10.44
CA ASP A 70 12.04 10.08 11.65
C ASP A 70 12.59 11.52 11.68
N GLU A 71 12.17 12.31 12.67
CA GLU A 71 12.63 13.70 12.83
C GLU A 71 14.15 13.82 13.07
N LEU A 72 14.81 12.75 13.53
CA LEU A 72 16.26 12.71 13.72
C LEU A 72 17.02 12.38 12.42
N GLY A 73 16.29 12.11 11.34
CA GLY A 73 16.85 11.71 10.05
C GLY A 73 17.19 10.23 9.96
N GLU A 74 16.82 9.42 10.96
CA GLU A 74 17.00 7.97 10.89
C GLU A 74 16.00 7.37 9.90
N ARG A 75 16.54 6.54 9.00
CA ARG A 75 15.78 5.90 7.93
C ARG A 75 15.55 4.44 8.28
N PHE A 76 14.30 4.00 8.24
CA PHE A 76 13.92 2.62 8.50
C PHE A 76 12.80 2.13 7.58
N GLU A 77 12.69 0.81 7.45
CA GLU A 77 11.62 0.16 6.71
C GLU A 77 10.56 -0.41 7.64
N VAL A 78 9.30 -0.19 7.28
CA VAL A 78 8.14 -0.75 7.98
C VAL A 78 7.51 -1.81 7.08
N PRO A 79 7.63 -3.11 7.40
CA PRO A 79 7.06 -4.16 6.56
C PRO A 79 5.53 -4.13 6.63
N VAL A 80 4.90 -4.33 5.47
CA VAL A 80 3.47 -4.65 5.38
C VAL A 80 3.36 -6.15 5.14
N PRO A 81 2.79 -6.90 6.12
CA PRO A 81 2.59 -8.34 5.99
C PRO A 81 1.77 -8.69 4.74
N LEU A 82 1.95 -9.93 4.27
CA LEU A 82 1.17 -10.45 3.17
C LEU A 82 -0.31 -10.51 3.50
N PHE A 83 -1.14 -10.04 2.56
CA PHE A 83 -2.59 -10.16 2.62
C PHE A 83 -3.14 -10.59 1.26
N VAL A 84 -4.34 -11.16 1.29
CA VAL A 84 -5.04 -11.69 0.12
C VAL A 84 -5.88 -10.60 -0.54
N LEU A 85 -5.93 -10.64 -1.87
CA LEU A 85 -6.82 -9.85 -2.71
C LEU A 85 -7.83 -10.82 -3.34
N GLU A 86 -9.13 -10.57 -3.16
CA GLU A 86 -10.19 -11.32 -3.81
C GLU A 86 -11.14 -10.36 -4.51
N ALA A 87 -11.43 -10.62 -5.78
CA ALA A 87 -12.54 -10.00 -6.48
C ALA A 87 -13.83 -10.65 -5.96
N GLN A 88 -14.79 -9.82 -5.54
CA GLN A 88 -16.15 -10.31 -5.37
C GLN A 88 -16.72 -10.51 -6.78
N ASP A 89 -17.02 -11.76 -7.15
CA ASP A 89 -17.82 -12.07 -8.33
C ASP A 89 -19.22 -11.46 -8.12
N GLU A 90 -19.46 -10.25 -8.64
CA GLU A 90 -20.82 -9.90 -9.04
C GLU A 90 -21.06 -10.63 -10.36
N ALA A 91 -21.89 -11.67 -10.26
CA ALA A 91 -22.24 -12.57 -11.35
C ALA A 91 -22.45 -11.84 -12.70
N GLY A 92 -21.56 -12.10 -13.66
CA GLY A 92 -21.90 -12.02 -15.09
C GLY A 92 -21.89 -10.65 -15.78
N GLU A 93 -21.48 -9.56 -15.15
CA GLU A 93 -21.32 -8.28 -15.86
C GLU A 93 -19.88 -8.06 -16.37
N PRO A 94 -19.69 -7.58 -17.62
CA PRO A 94 -18.37 -7.30 -18.14
C PRO A 94 -17.69 -6.19 -17.30
N PRO A 95 -16.37 -6.26 -17.06
CA PRO A 95 -15.69 -5.34 -16.16
C PRO A 95 -15.75 -3.91 -16.71
N VAL A 96 -16.62 -3.10 -16.12
CA VAL A 96 -16.69 -1.66 -16.38
C VAL A 96 -15.45 -1.03 -15.72
N PRO A 97 -14.61 -0.27 -16.45
CA PRO A 97 -13.46 0.37 -15.86
C PRO A 97 -13.94 1.48 -14.91
N ARG A 98 -14.05 1.16 -13.61
CA ARG A 98 -14.28 2.16 -12.57
C ARG A 98 -12.93 2.64 -12.06
N VAL A 99 -12.60 3.88 -12.42
CA VAL A 99 -11.55 4.64 -11.74
C VAL A 99 -12.13 5.03 -10.38
N LEU A 100 -11.63 4.42 -9.31
CA LEU A 100 -11.92 4.85 -7.95
C LEU A 100 -10.99 6.04 -7.63
N HIS A 101 -11.59 7.17 -7.25
CA HIS A 101 -10.91 8.36 -6.72
C HIS A 101 -10.25 8.06 -5.37
#